data_AF-A0A1G2Q422-F1
#
_entry.id   AF-A0A1G2Q422-F1
#
_cell.length_a   1.000
_cell.length_b   1.000
_cell.length_c   1.000
_cell.angle_alpha   90.00
_cell.angle_beta   90.00
_cell.angle_gamma   90.00
#
_symmetry.space_group_name_H-M   'P 1'
#
loop_
_entity.id
_entity.type
_entity.pdbx_description
1 polymer ?
#
loop_
_entity_poly.entity_id
_entity_poly.type
_entity_poly.pdbx_seq_one_letter_code
_entity_poly.pdbx_strand_id
1 'polypeptide(L)'
;MPKDESKVKDFYIEPENSDDSDKEYMSKEAKKAFTKLYDRKVSDDLSLNLKTARKRHAWLIIISTLGLLFLVALAVLFFFNSDDRKFGEEAISLTLTGPKQAPSGQVAEYIIAYHNDQGVDLNNVEINLRYPAGFTFEGSLPEAENKEGTRLLLNRIHARESGNISVRGLLVGEVGENKQFTAIITYEPGNINAQYARTLNFATEVVASVLNLELVGQAQLPVGEDLALTATYRNSSAQALTGLVIRLTVPGGFELDLPTLTAMPGANNTWFLPDLEPLAEAKVEFKGRFTELSSQETQDIRVAVGIVDDNNEVTIQEEKIHQLNLVKTHLTLNLTANDVSLKSAVDLGQQITYQVTLANESETPFSDITLVAKLDASYLDWATLRDDSGGSVNQGAGTITWTKDSLPFLASLQPGSRTTVRWYISVQPALPTGITAAPSLMAKVEAGASQLVGEKLQAVNSESNEVISKINTRFTMEADGRYYTDDLVKLGSGPLPPQVNQTTTYVIFWRLVNTINEVENVVVTTTLPAEVNFTGQSTVAAGNAITFNPNTREVRWTLNRLPAGAGASFAKPEASFEVAVTPLATDANKILVLTKTSTATARDTSSGADLIATAKFITTEIDNDLGAQGKGIVVP
;
A
#
# COMPACT_ATOMS: atom_id res chain seq x y z
N MET A 1 -30.43 55.10 -6.79
CA MET A 1 -29.74 56.04 -7.71
C MET A 1 -28.81 55.23 -8.59
N PRO A 2 -28.77 55.43 -9.92
CA PRO A 2 -29.83 54.98 -10.83
C PRO A 2 -29.34 54.29 -12.13
N LYS A 3 -30.34 53.81 -12.93
CA LYS A 3 -30.37 53.50 -14.39
C LYS A 3 -29.76 52.17 -14.84
N ASP A 4 -30.34 51.37 -15.74
CA ASP A 4 -31.51 51.46 -16.63
C ASP A 4 -31.79 50.02 -17.12
N GLU A 5 -33.04 49.55 -17.22
CA GLU A 5 -33.38 48.29 -17.88
C GLU A 5 -34.51 48.52 -18.89
N SER A 6 -34.22 48.28 -20.17
CA SER A 6 -35.20 48.31 -21.26
C SER A 6 -35.65 46.90 -21.64
N LYS A 7 -36.91 46.67 -21.30
CA LYS A 7 -37.95 45.72 -21.67
C LYS A 7 -37.84 44.83 -22.92
N VAL A 8 -38.49 43.69 -22.74
CA VAL A 8 -38.89 42.62 -23.66
C VAL A 8 -40.45 42.57 -23.73
N LYS A 9 -40.96 42.22 -24.92
CA LYS A 9 -42.23 41.51 -25.29
C LYS A 9 -43.66 42.04 -25.08
N ASP A 10 -44.38 41.89 -26.20
CA ASP A 10 -45.63 41.16 -26.50
C ASP A 10 -46.97 41.45 -25.78
N PHE A 11 -47.94 41.76 -26.64
CA PHE A 11 -49.31 41.21 -26.75
C PHE A 11 -50.00 40.62 -25.51
N TYR A 12 -51.21 41.09 -25.17
CA TYR A 12 -52.47 40.39 -25.54
C TYR A 12 -53.73 41.21 -25.17
N ILE A 13 -54.84 40.70 -25.71
CA ILE A 13 -56.18 41.23 -25.96
C ILE A 13 -57.08 41.25 -24.70
N GLU A 14 -58.14 42.09 -24.72
CA GLU A 14 -59.59 41.77 -24.53
C GLU A 14 -60.38 42.81 -23.67
N PRO A 15 -61.74 42.86 -23.69
CA PRO A 15 -62.49 43.95 -24.33
C PRO A 15 -63.48 44.68 -23.38
N GLU A 16 -64.35 45.48 -24.01
CA GLU A 16 -65.73 45.83 -23.60
C GLU A 16 -66.06 47.08 -22.76
N ASN A 17 -66.92 47.89 -23.40
CA ASN A 17 -68.15 48.54 -22.92
C ASN A 17 -68.13 49.48 -21.71
N SER A 18 -68.49 50.74 -21.96
CA SER A 18 -69.86 51.29 -21.76
C SER A 18 -69.77 52.83 -21.86
N ASP A 19 -70.38 53.45 -22.87
CA ASP A 19 -71.66 54.19 -22.76
C ASP A 19 -71.76 55.12 -21.53
N ASP A 20 -71.91 56.43 -21.73
CA ASP A 20 -73.24 57.02 -21.92
C ASP A 20 -73.20 58.57 -22.00
N SER A 21 -74.06 59.10 -22.87
CA SER A 21 -74.84 60.35 -22.78
C SER A 21 -74.19 61.75 -22.60
N ASP A 22 -74.49 62.57 -23.61
CA ASP A 22 -75.17 63.88 -23.52
C ASP A 22 -74.54 65.09 -22.83
N LYS A 23 -74.15 66.04 -23.70
CA LYS A 23 -74.51 67.47 -23.73
C LYS A 23 -74.01 68.02 -25.07
N GLU A 24 -74.79 67.98 -26.16
CA GLU A 24 -75.86 68.91 -26.56
C GLU A 24 -75.60 70.40 -26.29
N TYR A 25 -75.94 71.21 -27.32
CA TYR A 25 -76.03 72.67 -27.41
C TYR A 25 -74.69 73.43 -27.57
N MET A 26 -74.31 74.01 -28.73
CA MET A 26 -75.02 74.62 -29.87
C MET A 26 -74.09 74.57 -31.10
N SER A 27 -74.50 74.16 -32.29
CA SER A 27 -75.31 74.99 -33.21
C SER A 27 -76.01 74.09 -34.26
N LYS A 28 -77.33 74.01 -34.14
CA LYS A 28 -78.28 73.58 -35.17
C LYS A 28 -78.42 74.72 -36.18
N GLU A 29 -77.97 74.55 -37.44
CA GLU A 29 -78.60 75.18 -38.62
C GLU A 29 -77.99 74.84 -39.99
N ALA A 30 -77.80 73.56 -40.34
CA ALA A 30 -77.60 73.20 -41.76
C ALA A 30 -77.96 71.75 -42.15
N LYS A 31 -78.82 71.06 -41.39
CA LYS A 31 -79.34 69.73 -41.77
C LYS A 31 -80.62 69.80 -42.60
N LYS A 32 -80.76 70.78 -43.51
CA LYS A 32 -81.99 70.95 -44.31
C LYS A 32 -81.83 71.69 -45.66
N ALA A 33 -80.79 71.37 -46.43
CA ALA A 33 -80.71 71.61 -47.87
C ALA A 33 -79.47 70.83 -48.35
N PHE A 34 -79.57 69.59 -48.83
CA PHE A 34 -79.36 69.32 -50.26
C PHE A 34 -79.77 67.86 -50.60
N THR A 35 -80.88 67.38 -50.05
CA THR A 35 -81.65 66.30 -50.70
C THR A 35 -82.64 66.98 -51.67
N LYS A 36 -82.62 66.57 -52.94
CA LYS A 36 -83.42 67.07 -54.10
C LYS A 36 -82.85 68.28 -54.84
N LEU A 37 -82.11 68.00 -55.92
CA LEU A 37 -81.83 68.80 -57.14
C LEU A 37 -80.60 68.13 -57.77
N TYR A 38 -80.68 67.08 -58.59
CA TYR A 38 -81.28 67.12 -59.91
C TYR A 38 -81.70 65.70 -60.34
N ASP A 39 -83.01 65.49 -60.29
CA ASP A 39 -83.77 64.54 -61.08
C ASP A 39 -83.90 65.15 -62.49
N ARG A 40 -83.54 64.42 -63.56
CA ARG A 40 -84.17 64.59 -64.87
C ARG A 40 -84.01 63.36 -65.77
N LYS A 41 -84.98 62.46 -65.65
CA LYS A 41 -85.57 61.69 -66.77
C LYS A 41 -85.87 62.58 -67.98
N VAL A 42 -85.59 62.08 -69.19
CA VAL A 42 -86.41 62.05 -70.44
C VAL A 42 -85.72 60.99 -71.32
N SER A 43 -86.19 59.75 -71.38
CA SER A 43 -87.26 59.20 -72.24
C SER A 43 -86.99 59.25 -73.75
N ASP A 44 -87.31 58.10 -74.34
CA ASP A 44 -87.68 57.83 -75.73
C ASP A 44 -86.59 57.75 -76.80
N ASP A 45 -86.25 56.49 -77.07
CA ASP A 45 -86.48 55.85 -78.37
C ASP A 45 -85.60 56.31 -79.53
N LEU A 46 -84.59 55.49 -79.86
CA LEU A 46 -84.46 55.00 -81.23
C LEU A 46 -83.57 53.74 -81.30
N SER A 47 -84.24 52.62 -81.57
CA SER A 47 -83.73 51.47 -82.34
C SER A 47 -82.63 50.59 -81.72
N LEU A 48 -83.12 49.55 -81.01
CA LEU A 48 -82.73 48.16 -81.26
C LEU A 48 -82.23 47.96 -82.70
N ASN A 49 -80.95 47.57 -82.88
CA ASN A 49 -80.44 46.64 -83.93
C ASN A 49 -78.93 46.76 -84.25
N LEU A 50 -78.03 46.98 -83.28
CA LEU A 50 -76.57 46.94 -83.57
C LEU A 50 -75.71 46.19 -82.53
N LYS A 51 -76.29 45.30 -81.73
CA LYS A 51 -75.55 44.35 -80.87
C LYS A 51 -75.41 42.99 -81.57
N THR A 52 -74.36 42.78 -82.36
CA THR A 52 -73.77 41.43 -82.64
C THR A 52 -72.50 41.40 -83.51
N ALA A 53 -72.04 42.50 -84.13
CA ALA A 53 -70.89 42.42 -85.06
C ALA A 53 -69.54 42.99 -84.55
N ARG A 54 -69.50 43.85 -83.52
CA ARG A 54 -68.26 44.59 -83.14
C ARG A 54 -67.40 43.98 -82.03
N LYS A 55 -67.87 42.96 -81.30
CA LYS A 55 -67.09 42.30 -80.21
C LYS A 55 -66.08 41.25 -80.70
N ARG A 56 -66.22 40.72 -81.92
CA ARG A 56 -65.31 39.68 -82.46
C ARG A 56 -63.95 40.22 -82.93
N HIS A 57 -63.91 41.43 -83.48
CA HIS A 57 -62.63 42.03 -83.93
C HIS A 57 -61.75 42.54 -82.78
N ALA A 58 -62.34 43.05 -81.68
CA ALA A 58 -61.57 43.44 -80.50
C ALA A 58 -60.90 42.23 -79.82
N TRP A 59 -61.60 41.08 -79.75
CA TRP A 59 -61.04 39.84 -79.20
C TRP A 59 -59.92 39.25 -80.06
N LEU A 60 -60.03 39.33 -81.39
CA LEU A 60 -58.98 38.85 -82.30
C LEU A 60 -57.68 39.67 -82.19
N ILE A 61 -57.77 40.99 -81.99
CA ILE A 61 -56.60 41.86 -81.80
C ILE A 61 -55.92 41.59 -80.45
N ILE A 62 -56.70 41.36 -79.39
CA ILE A 62 -56.18 41.00 -78.06
C ILE A 62 -55.48 39.63 -78.09
N ILE A 63 -56.07 38.63 -78.75
CA ILE A 63 -55.46 37.30 -78.89
C ILE A 63 -54.18 37.36 -79.74
N SER A 64 -54.16 38.17 -80.79
CA SER A 64 -52.97 38.38 -81.64
C SER A 64 -51.82 39.06 -80.87
N THR A 65 -52.12 40.07 -80.05
CA THR A 65 -51.11 40.77 -79.24
C THR A 65 -50.60 39.91 -78.09
N LEU A 66 -51.47 39.13 -77.42
CA LEU A 66 -51.05 38.14 -76.43
C LEU A 66 -50.24 37.00 -77.05
N GLY A 67 -50.60 36.54 -78.26
CA GLY A 67 -49.84 35.53 -79.00
C GLY A 67 -48.44 36.02 -79.37
N LEU A 68 -48.31 37.28 -79.80
CA LEU A 68 -47.00 37.88 -80.09
C LEU A 68 -46.17 38.08 -78.82
N LEU A 69 -46.77 38.56 -77.72
CA LEU A 69 -46.09 38.67 -76.43
C LEU A 69 -45.67 37.30 -75.89
N PHE A 70 -46.47 36.25 -76.10
CA PHE A 70 -46.12 34.88 -75.75
C PHE A 70 -44.97 34.36 -76.58
N LEU A 71 -44.92 34.65 -77.88
CA LEU A 71 -43.78 34.28 -78.74
C LEU A 71 -42.50 35.05 -78.40
N VAL A 72 -42.60 36.34 -78.04
CA VAL A 72 -41.46 37.12 -77.54
C VAL A 72 -41.01 36.58 -76.19
N ALA A 73 -41.94 36.25 -75.29
CA ALA A 73 -41.63 35.63 -74.00
C ALA A 73 -40.98 34.26 -74.18
N LEU A 74 -41.43 33.43 -75.14
CA LEU A 74 -40.81 32.16 -75.51
C LEU A 74 -39.44 32.35 -76.14
N ALA A 75 -39.25 33.37 -76.98
CA ALA A 75 -37.96 33.68 -77.58
C ALA A 75 -36.98 34.15 -76.51
N VAL A 76 -37.41 35.00 -75.57
CA VAL A 76 -36.63 35.41 -74.39
C VAL A 76 -36.33 34.19 -73.52
N LEU A 77 -37.32 33.35 -73.19
CA LEU A 77 -37.10 32.11 -72.44
C LEU A 77 -36.10 31.21 -73.16
N PHE A 78 -36.20 31.02 -74.47
CA PHE A 78 -35.28 30.17 -75.23
C PHE A 78 -33.85 30.77 -75.30
N PHE A 79 -33.73 32.08 -75.42
CA PHE A 79 -32.43 32.78 -75.45
C PHE A 79 -31.74 32.80 -74.08
N PHE A 80 -32.51 32.83 -72.99
CA PHE A 80 -31.99 32.76 -71.60
C PHE A 80 -31.91 31.33 -71.04
N ASN A 81 -32.55 30.34 -71.67
CA ASN A 81 -32.55 28.92 -71.27
C ASN A 81 -31.61 28.06 -72.13
N SER A 82 -30.68 28.68 -72.88
CA SER A 82 -29.51 28.01 -73.43
C SER A 82 -28.46 27.85 -72.31
N ASP A 83 -28.51 26.68 -71.68
CA ASP A 83 -27.92 26.30 -70.40
C ASP A 83 -26.39 26.09 -70.42
N ASP A 84 -25.63 26.94 -71.12
CA ASP A 84 -24.15 26.84 -71.23
C ASP A 84 -23.39 27.87 -70.35
N ARG A 85 -24.06 28.50 -69.37
CA ARG A 85 -23.39 29.42 -68.44
C ARG A 85 -23.83 29.22 -66.99
N LYS A 86 -23.64 28.02 -66.46
CA LYS A 86 -23.58 27.80 -65.00
C LYS A 86 -22.18 28.21 -64.50
N PHE A 87 -21.94 29.51 -64.42
CA PHE A 87 -20.80 30.02 -63.66
C PHE A 87 -21.18 30.06 -62.18
N GLY A 88 -20.96 28.95 -61.50
CA GLY A 88 -21.24 28.79 -60.07
C GLY A 88 -21.05 27.36 -59.61
N GLU A 89 -20.19 27.18 -58.61
CA GLU A 89 -19.95 25.96 -57.84
C GLU A 89 -19.41 24.67 -58.51
N GLU A 90 -19.57 24.46 -59.82
CA GLU A 90 -19.15 23.24 -60.55
C GLU A 90 -18.09 23.49 -61.65
N ALA A 91 -17.23 24.51 -61.49
CA ALA A 91 -16.22 24.84 -62.51
C ALA A 91 -15.03 23.85 -62.57
N ILE A 92 -14.70 23.21 -61.45
CA ILE A 92 -13.63 22.23 -61.36
C ILE A 92 -14.15 21.03 -60.56
N SER A 93 -14.21 19.86 -61.18
CA SER A 93 -14.46 18.60 -60.50
C SER A 93 -13.20 18.19 -59.74
N LEU A 94 -13.36 17.95 -58.44
CA LEU A 94 -12.26 17.64 -57.54
C LEU A 94 -12.60 16.40 -56.71
N THR A 95 -11.67 15.45 -56.67
CA THR A 95 -11.78 14.28 -55.78
C THR A 95 -10.49 14.08 -55.03
N LEU A 96 -10.59 13.95 -53.70
CA LEU A 96 -9.48 13.60 -52.83
C LEU A 96 -9.63 12.13 -52.41
N THR A 97 -8.63 11.32 -52.73
CA THR A 97 -8.57 9.91 -52.37
C THR A 97 -7.32 9.61 -51.57
N GLY A 98 -7.43 8.74 -50.57
CA GLY A 98 -6.32 8.27 -49.75
C GLY A 98 -6.68 6.95 -49.05
N PRO A 99 -5.79 6.43 -48.18
CA PRO A 99 -6.09 5.24 -47.39
C PRO A 99 -7.14 5.57 -46.32
N LYS A 100 -8.30 4.91 -46.34
CA LYS A 100 -9.31 5.10 -45.28
C LYS A 100 -8.83 4.65 -43.90
N GLN A 101 -7.94 3.66 -43.89
CA GLN A 101 -7.29 3.11 -42.70
C GLN A 101 -5.81 2.98 -42.99
N ALA A 102 -4.96 3.38 -42.06
CA ALA A 102 -3.51 3.26 -42.17
C ALA A 102 -2.89 2.89 -40.82
N PRO A 103 -1.82 2.08 -40.79
CA PRO A 103 -1.00 1.95 -39.60
C PRO A 103 -0.23 3.25 -39.32
N SER A 104 -0.10 3.62 -38.05
CA SER A 104 0.80 4.68 -37.62
C SER A 104 2.24 4.30 -37.90
N GLY A 105 3.05 5.27 -38.34
CA GLY A 105 4.45 5.09 -38.74
C GLY A 105 4.61 4.54 -40.17
N GLN A 106 3.58 4.63 -41.02
CA GLN A 106 3.69 4.33 -42.45
C GLN A 106 3.50 5.56 -43.33
N VAL A 107 4.11 5.53 -44.51
CA VAL A 107 3.83 6.52 -45.55
C VAL A 107 2.41 6.35 -46.08
N ALA A 108 1.64 7.42 -45.99
CA ALA A 108 0.32 7.55 -46.60
C ALA A 108 0.42 8.44 -47.84
N GLU A 109 -0.23 8.02 -48.93
CA GLU A 109 -0.34 8.79 -50.17
C GLU A 109 -1.77 9.31 -50.34
N TYR A 110 -1.90 10.60 -50.59
CA TYR A 110 -3.15 11.29 -50.89
C TYR A 110 -3.11 11.83 -52.31
N ILE A 111 -4.14 11.53 -53.10
CA ILE A 111 -4.25 11.92 -54.50
C ILE A 111 -5.42 12.89 -54.65
N ILE A 112 -5.14 14.09 -55.16
CA ILE A 112 -6.13 15.07 -55.57
C ILE A 112 -6.25 14.99 -57.09
N ALA A 113 -7.33 14.38 -57.58
CA ALA A 113 -7.66 14.41 -59.00
C ALA A 113 -8.52 15.64 -59.29
N TYR A 114 -8.18 16.34 -60.37
CA TYR A 114 -8.90 17.52 -60.84
C TYR A 114 -9.29 17.38 -62.31
N HIS A 115 -10.44 17.94 -62.66
CA HIS A 115 -10.90 18.10 -64.04
C HIS A 115 -11.53 19.48 -64.22
N ASN A 116 -11.08 20.22 -65.23
CA ASN A 116 -11.70 21.49 -65.61
C ASN A 116 -12.91 21.22 -66.51
N ASP A 117 -14.10 21.25 -65.93
CA ASP A 117 -15.36 21.04 -66.66
C ASP A 117 -15.71 22.18 -67.62
N GLN A 118 -15.00 23.31 -67.52
CA GLN A 118 -15.31 24.52 -68.29
C GLN A 118 -14.69 24.50 -69.69
N GLY A 119 -15.30 25.27 -70.58
CA GLY A 119 -14.76 25.60 -71.91
C GLY A 119 -13.72 26.72 -71.90
N VAL A 120 -13.24 27.14 -70.73
CA VAL A 120 -12.25 28.22 -70.54
C VAL A 120 -11.13 27.77 -69.61
N ASP A 121 -9.94 28.34 -69.79
CA ASP A 121 -8.79 28.07 -68.92
C ASP A 121 -9.04 28.59 -67.49
N LEU A 122 -8.60 27.83 -66.49
CA LEU A 122 -8.51 28.29 -65.09
C LEU A 122 -7.09 28.80 -64.87
N ASN A 123 -6.96 30.05 -64.42
CA ASN A 123 -5.69 30.69 -64.10
C ASN A 123 -5.51 30.82 -62.58
N ASN A 124 -4.29 31.15 -62.16
CA ASN A 124 -3.90 31.33 -60.76
C ASN A 124 -4.33 30.14 -59.88
N VAL A 125 -4.16 28.92 -60.41
CA VAL A 125 -4.54 27.70 -59.72
C VAL A 125 -3.48 27.33 -58.68
N GLU A 126 -3.90 27.39 -57.42
CA GLU A 126 -3.06 27.14 -56.24
C GLU A 126 -3.77 26.15 -55.30
N ILE A 127 -3.01 25.24 -54.72
CA ILE A 127 -3.49 24.26 -53.75
C ILE A 127 -2.76 24.46 -52.43
N ASN A 128 -3.53 24.76 -51.39
CA ASN A 128 -3.08 24.88 -50.02
C ASN A 128 -3.50 23.64 -49.21
N LEU A 129 -2.53 22.87 -48.75
CA LEU A 129 -2.73 21.64 -47.98
C LEU A 129 -2.61 21.93 -46.49
N ARG A 130 -3.47 21.30 -45.69
CA ARG A 130 -3.34 21.23 -44.24
C ARG A 130 -3.27 19.77 -43.83
N TYR A 131 -2.12 19.41 -43.29
CA TYR A 131 -1.87 18.07 -42.81
C TYR A 131 -2.41 17.88 -41.39
N PRO A 132 -2.84 16.65 -41.04
CA PRO A 132 -3.18 16.34 -39.66
C PRO A 132 -1.92 16.36 -38.78
N ALA A 133 -2.10 16.51 -37.46
CA ALA A 133 -1.01 16.38 -36.50
C ALA A 133 -0.32 15.01 -36.63
N GLY A 134 1.01 14.98 -36.56
CA GLY A 134 1.81 13.77 -36.75
C GLY A 134 2.03 13.35 -38.22
N PHE A 135 1.66 14.17 -39.20
CA PHE A 135 2.01 13.92 -40.61
C PHE A 135 3.28 14.66 -41.02
N THR A 136 4.30 13.92 -41.45
CA THR A 136 5.58 14.44 -41.93
C THR A 136 5.66 14.32 -43.44
N PHE A 137 5.71 15.45 -44.15
CA PHE A 137 5.76 15.50 -45.60
C PHE A 137 7.06 14.89 -46.15
N GLU A 138 6.96 13.98 -47.12
CA GLU A 138 8.11 13.38 -47.82
C GLU A 138 8.25 13.86 -49.26
N GLY A 139 7.15 14.23 -49.93
CA GLY A 139 7.19 14.73 -51.30
C GLY A 139 5.82 14.80 -51.96
N SER A 140 5.78 15.50 -53.10
CA SER A 140 4.59 15.62 -53.93
C SER A 140 4.94 15.60 -55.42
N LEU A 141 3.95 15.28 -56.24
CA LEU A 141 3.98 15.47 -57.68
C LEU A 141 2.72 16.22 -58.13
N PRO A 142 2.83 17.43 -58.71
CA PRO A 142 4.05 18.20 -58.95
C PRO A 142 4.80 18.58 -57.66
N GLU A 143 6.07 18.98 -57.81
CA GLU A 143 6.90 19.41 -56.68
C GLU A 143 6.26 20.62 -55.98
N ALA A 144 6.21 20.57 -54.65
CA ALA A 144 5.67 21.66 -53.85
C ALA A 144 6.56 22.91 -53.91
N GLU A 145 5.96 24.09 -53.74
CA GLU A 145 6.68 25.36 -53.79
C GLU A 145 7.49 25.63 -52.51
N ASN A 146 7.09 25.02 -51.40
CA ASN A 146 7.71 25.17 -50.09
C ASN A 146 8.19 23.83 -49.52
N LYS A 147 9.13 23.90 -48.58
CA LYS A 147 9.76 22.71 -47.96
C LYS A 147 8.77 21.87 -47.17
N GLU A 148 7.78 22.51 -46.55
CA GLU A 148 6.75 21.84 -45.76
C GLU A 148 5.70 21.16 -46.67
N GLY A 149 5.76 21.34 -47.99
CA GLY A 149 4.85 20.69 -48.93
C GLY A 149 3.42 21.20 -48.90
N THR A 150 3.13 22.29 -48.18
CA THR A 150 1.77 22.77 -47.96
C THR A 150 1.21 23.62 -49.10
N ARG A 151 2.03 24.05 -50.06
CA ARG A 151 1.62 24.90 -51.18
C ARG A 151 2.07 24.31 -52.52
N LEU A 152 1.13 24.10 -53.44
CA LEU A 152 1.40 23.66 -54.81
C LEU A 152 0.83 24.65 -55.83
N LEU A 153 1.64 25.01 -56.83
CA LEU A 153 1.24 25.89 -57.92
C LEU A 153 1.06 25.10 -59.21
N LEU A 154 -0.16 25.06 -59.73
CA LEU A 154 -0.43 24.58 -61.09
C LEU A 154 -0.39 25.71 -62.11
N ASN A 155 -0.56 26.96 -61.67
CA ASN A 155 -0.64 28.18 -62.45
C ASN A 155 -1.84 28.23 -63.42
N ARG A 156 -1.94 27.30 -64.36
CA ARG A 156 -3.02 27.22 -65.34
C ARG A 156 -3.47 25.78 -65.53
N ILE A 157 -4.79 25.58 -65.62
CA ILE A 157 -5.41 24.34 -66.11
C ILE A 157 -6.22 24.72 -67.35
N HIS A 158 -5.91 24.11 -68.49
CA HIS A 158 -6.59 24.37 -69.75
C HIS A 158 -8.05 23.91 -69.73
N ALA A 159 -8.87 24.48 -70.60
CA ALA A 159 -10.24 24.02 -70.84
C ALA A 159 -10.27 22.49 -71.06
N ARG A 160 -11.13 21.77 -70.32
CA ARG A 160 -11.26 20.30 -70.38
C ARG A 160 -10.03 19.48 -69.97
N GLU A 161 -9.00 20.12 -69.41
CA GLU A 161 -7.82 19.41 -68.90
C GLU A 161 -8.13 18.66 -67.59
N SER A 162 -7.44 17.54 -67.37
CA SER A 162 -7.49 16.78 -66.13
C SER A 162 -6.08 16.43 -65.69
N GLY A 163 -5.88 16.27 -64.39
CA GLY A 163 -4.61 15.82 -63.84
C GLY A 163 -4.76 15.31 -62.41
N ASN A 164 -3.65 14.76 -61.90
CA ASN A 164 -3.57 14.26 -60.54
C ASN A 164 -2.41 14.94 -59.83
N ILE A 165 -2.64 15.30 -58.58
CA ILE A 165 -1.61 15.72 -57.63
C ILE A 165 -1.47 14.59 -56.62
N SER A 166 -0.27 14.05 -56.46
CA SER A 166 0.05 13.10 -55.38
C SER A 166 0.84 13.80 -54.29
N VAL A 167 0.49 13.52 -53.03
CA VAL A 167 1.16 14.01 -51.83
C VAL A 167 1.40 12.81 -50.93
N ARG A 168 2.65 12.56 -50.55
CA ARG A 168 3.00 11.47 -49.65
C ARG A 168 3.77 11.95 -48.42
N GLY A 169 3.56 11.27 -47.32
CA GLY A 169 4.26 11.57 -46.07
C GLY A 169 4.01 10.50 -45.02
N LEU A 170 4.89 10.47 -44.01
CA LEU A 170 4.78 9.58 -42.86
C LEU A 170 3.61 10.03 -41.99
N LEU A 171 2.66 9.14 -41.70
CA LEU A 171 1.53 9.41 -40.83
C LEU A 171 1.74 8.75 -39.45
N VAL A 172 1.84 9.55 -38.40
CA VAL A 172 1.96 9.10 -37.01
C VAL A 172 0.73 9.52 -36.22
N GLY A 173 0.16 8.60 -35.45
CA GLY A 173 -1.01 8.84 -34.60
C GLY A 173 -1.22 7.74 -33.57
N GLU A 174 -2.18 7.95 -32.68
CA GLU A 174 -2.60 6.92 -31.73
C GLU A 174 -3.59 5.96 -32.40
N VAL A 175 -3.60 4.70 -31.99
CA VAL A 175 -4.56 3.71 -32.51
C VAL A 175 -6.00 4.13 -32.12
N GLY A 176 -6.89 4.22 -33.11
CA GLY A 176 -8.26 4.71 -33.00
C GLY A 176 -8.43 6.19 -33.36
N GLU A 177 -7.34 6.93 -33.62
CA GLU A 177 -7.40 8.34 -33.98
C GLU A 177 -7.80 8.55 -35.45
N ASN A 178 -8.63 9.57 -35.71
CA ASN A 178 -8.97 10.00 -37.07
C ASN A 178 -8.12 11.21 -37.48
N LYS A 179 -7.27 11.01 -38.48
CA LYS A 179 -6.36 12.03 -39.03
C LYS A 179 -6.99 12.67 -40.26
N GLN A 180 -7.35 13.96 -40.16
CA GLN A 180 -8.00 14.70 -41.24
C GLN A 180 -6.98 15.44 -42.12
N PHE A 181 -6.89 15.04 -43.38
CA PHE A 181 -6.17 15.73 -44.44
C PHE A 181 -7.11 16.73 -45.14
N THR A 182 -6.69 17.98 -45.28
CA THR A 182 -7.50 19.02 -45.93
C THR A 182 -6.76 19.63 -47.13
N ALA A 183 -7.42 19.75 -48.26
CA ALA A 183 -6.91 20.46 -49.44
C ALA A 183 -7.82 21.63 -49.81
N ILE A 184 -7.26 22.83 -49.94
CA ILE A 184 -7.95 24.05 -50.31
C ILE A 184 -7.43 24.52 -51.67
N ILE A 185 -8.23 24.39 -52.72
CA ILE A 185 -7.87 24.74 -54.08
C ILE A 185 -8.48 26.11 -54.40
N THR A 186 -7.65 27.07 -54.81
CA THR A 186 -8.07 28.40 -55.28
C THR A 186 -7.77 28.59 -56.76
N TYR A 187 -8.67 29.24 -57.50
CA TYR A 187 -8.53 29.45 -58.96
C TYR A 187 -9.35 30.65 -59.46
N GLU A 188 -9.00 31.15 -60.65
CA GLU A 188 -9.65 32.26 -61.36
C GLU A 188 -10.00 31.85 -62.80
N PRO A 189 -11.28 31.68 -63.16
CA PRO A 189 -11.66 31.35 -64.53
C PRO A 189 -11.31 32.47 -65.51
N GLY A 190 -10.72 32.15 -66.66
CA GLY A 190 -10.16 33.15 -67.60
C GLY A 190 -11.15 34.10 -68.27
N ASN A 191 -12.45 33.89 -68.07
CA ASN A 191 -13.52 34.74 -68.61
C ASN A 191 -14.18 35.66 -67.57
N ILE A 192 -13.81 35.57 -66.30
CA ILE A 192 -14.35 36.40 -65.21
C ILE A 192 -13.24 36.78 -64.23
N ASN A 193 -13.24 38.03 -63.77
CA ASN A 193 -12.27 38.51 -62.77
C ASN A 193 -12.77 38.23 -61.35
N ALA A 194 -12.88 36.95 -60.97
CA ALA A 194 -13.28 36.51 -59.64
C ALA A 194 -12.50 35.25 -59.22
N GLN A 195 -12.05 35.21 -57.96
CA GLN A 195 -11.36 34.07 -57.36
C GLN A 195 -12.35 33.16 -56.64
N TYR A 196 -12.21 31.86 -56.83
CA TYR A 196 -13.03 30.82 -56.20
C TYR A 196 -12.16 29.90 -55.37
N ALA A 197 -12.75 29.28 -54.34
CA ALA A 197 -12.10 28.29 -53.50
C ALA A 197 -12.95 27.02 -53.35
N ARG A 198 -12.30 25.86 -53.26
CA ARG A 198 -12.90 24.56 -52.92
C ARG A 198 -12.09 23.88 -51.83
N THR A 199 -12.78 23.29 -50.87
CA THR A 199 -12.15 22.54 -49.77
C THR A 199 -12.55 21.08 -49.86
N LEU A 200 -11.56 20.21 -49.86
CA LEU A 200 -11.71 18.76 -49.77
C LEU A 200 -11.19 18.30 -48.42
N ASN A 201 -11.90 17.39 -47.78
CA ASN A 201 -11.47 16.75 -46.55
C ASN A 201 -11.43 15.24 -46.76
N PHE A 202 -10.38 14.59 -46.25
CA PHE A 202 -10.28 13.15 -46.23
C PHE A 202 -9.79 12.71 -44.86
N ALA A 203 -10.49 11.78 -44.23
CA ALA A 203 -10.13 11.25 -42.93
C ALA A 203 -9.52 9.85 -43.09
N THR A 204 -8.37 9.66 -42.45
CA THR A 204 -7.67 8.38 -42.35
C THR A 204 -7.72 7.93 -40.89
N GLU A 205 -8.28 6.76 -40.64
CA GLU A 205 -8.30 6.15 -39.30
C GLU A 205 -6.99 5.40 -39.05
N VAL A 206 -6.35 5.66 -37.92
CA VAL A 206 -5.16 4.92 -37.48
C VAL A 206 -5.60 3.62 -36.80
N VAL A 207 -5.39 2.48 -37.45
CA VAL A 207 -5.95 1.19 -36.96
C VAL A 207 -4.93 0.26 -36.30
N ALA A 208 -3.64 0.55 -36.45
CA ALA A 208 -2.55 -0.23 -35.89
C ALA A 208 -1.28 0.62 -35.77
N SER A 209 -0.28 0.12 -35.06
CA SER A 209 1.07 0.68 -35.03
C SER A 209 2.05 -0.24 -35.74
N VAL A 210 3.00 0.31 -36.50
CA VAL A 210 4.14 -0.48 -37.02
C VAL A 210 5.23 -0.74 -35.98
N LEU A 211 5.21 -0.01 -34.87
CA LEU A 211 6.10 -0.23 -33.72
C LEU A 211 5.38 -1.14 -32.72
N ASN A 212 5.81 -2.40 -32.64
CA ASN A 212 5.26 -3.37 -31.72
C ASN A 212 6.07 -3.41 -30.42
N LEU A 213 5.40 -3.69 -29.30
CA LEU A 213 6.01 -3.84 -27.99
C LEU A 213 5.58 -5.17 -27.35
N GLU A 214 6.55 -5.91 -26.85
CA GLU A 214 6.38 -7.05 -25.96
C GLU A 214 7.05 -6.74 -24.63
N LEU A 215 6.39 -7.11 -23.53
CA LEU A 215 6.89 -6.90 -22.18
C LEU A 215 6.85 -8.22 -21.42
N VAL A 216 8.02 -8.65 -20.94
CA VAL A 216 8.18 -9.89 -20.19
C VAL A 216 8.85 -9.60 -18.86
N GLY A 217 8.33 -10.19 -17.79
CA GLY A 217 8.89 -10.09 -16.45
C GLY A 217 8.36 -11.20 -15.54
N GLN A 218 8.86 -11.21 -14.31
CA GLN A 218 8.40 -12.14 -13.29
C GLN A 218 6.97 -11.78 -12.85
N ALA A 219 6.07 -12.76 -12.77
CA ALA A 219 4.68 -12.53 -12.34
C ALA A 219 4.54 -12.43 -10.80
N GLN A 220 5.52 -12.95 -10.06
CA GLN A 220 5.58 -12.93 -8.60
C GLN A 220 6.99 -12.60 -8.13
N LEU A 221 7.12 -11.78 -7.10
CA LEU A 221 8.41 -11.40 -6.55
C LEU A 221 8.32 -11.16 -5.03
N PRO A 222 9.26 -11.67 -4.21
CA PRO A 222 9.35 -11.28 -2.81
C PRO A 222 9.67 -9.80 -2.66
N VAL A 223 9.16 -9.18 -1.59
CA VAL A 223 9.50 -7.79 -1.27
C VAL A 223 11.00 -7.65 -1.01
N GLY A 224 11.62 -6.61 -1.58
CA GLY A 224 13.06 -6.33 -1.46
C GLY A 224 13.97 -7.03 -2.47
N GLU A 225 13.45 -7.97 -3.27
CA GLU A 225 14.21 -8.62 -4.35
C GLU A 225 14.22 -7.77 -5.63
N ASP A 226 15.21 -8.03 -6.49
CA ASP A 226 15.36 -7.34 -7.77
C ASP A 226 14.37 -7.87 -8.82
N LEU A 227 13.54 -6.97 -9.34
CA LEU A 227 12.72 -7.16 -10.52
C LEU A 227 13.53 -6.84 -11.78
N ALA A 228 13.46 -7.73 -12.77
CA ALA A 228 13.92 -7.45 -14.13
C ALA A 228 12.75 -7.55 -15.12
N LEU A 229 12.54 -6.48 -15.90
CA LEU A 229 11.55 -6.38 -16.96
C LEU A 229 12.27 -6.21 -18.30
N THR A 230 11.97 -7.08 -19.26
CA THR A 230 12.51 -6.99 -20.62
C THR A 230 11.41 -6.47 -21.55
N ALA A 231 11.61 -5.27 -22.08
CA ALA A 231 10.80 -4.70 -23.15
C ALA A 231 11.46 -4.98 -24.50
N THR A 232 10.82 -5.77 -25.36
CA THR A 232 11.26 -6.02 -26.73
C THR A 232 10.40 -5.18 -27.67
N TYR A 233 11.03 -4.34 -28.48
CA TYR A 233 10.33 -3.47 -29.44
C TYR A 233 10.78 -3.79 -30.86
N ARG A 234 9.84 -3.78 -31.79
CA ARG A 234 10.05 -4.23 -33.17
C ARG A 234 9.43 -3.28 -34.18
N ASN A 235 10.18 -2.96 -35.23
CA ASN A 235 9.67 -2.28 -36.41
C ASN A 235 9.10 -3.33 -37.37
N SER A 236 7.82 -3.25 -37.70
CA SER A 236 7.16 -4.15 -38.64
C SER A 236 6.96 -3.55 -40.04
N SER A 237 7.45 -2.33 -40.26
CA SER A 237 7.37 -1.63 -41.54
C SER A 237 8.57 -1.91 -42.45
N ALA A 238 8.46 -1.43 -43.70
CA ALA A 238 9.53 -1.48 -44.69
C ALA A 238 10.48 -0.25 -44.62
N GLN A 239 10.26 0.67 -43.68
CA GLN A 239 11.03 1.91 -43.52
C GLN A 239 11.72 1.93 -42.15
N ALA A 240 12.83 2.64 -42.04
CA ALA A 240 13.47 2.85 -40.74
C ALA A 240 12.58 3.77 -39.88
N LEU A 241 12.48 3.47 -38.58
CA LEU A 241 11.80 4.32 -37.61
C LEU A 241 12.83 5.13 -36.84
N THR A 242 12.61 6.44 -36.75
CA THR A 242 13.47 7.37 -36.02
C THR A 242 12.68 8.07 -34.91
N GLY A 243 13.38 8.74 -34.00
CA GLY A 243 12.72 9.49 -32.91
C GLY A 243 11.97 8.58 -31.94
N LEU A 244 12.49 7.38 -31.70
CA LEU A 244 11.85 6.40 -30.83
C LEU A 244 12.06 6.76 -29.35
N VAL A 245 11.03 6.57 -28.54
CA VAL A 245 11.09 6.72 -27.08
C VAL A 245 10.44 5.54 -26.37
N ILE A 246 10.92 5.25 -25.16
CA ILE A 246 10.30 4.30 -24.24
C ILE A 246 9.99 5.00 -22.93
N ARG A 247 8.79 4.75 -22.39
CA ARG A 247 8.33 5.30 -21.13
C ARG A 247 7.96 4.18 -20.17
N LEU A 248 8.48 4.25 -18.95
CA LEU A 248 8.15 3.33 -17.86
C LEU A 248 7.30 4.04 -16.81
N THR A 249 6.12 3.51 -16.54
CA THR A 249 5.23 3.96 -15.46
C THR A 249 5.14 2.87 -14.40
N VAL A 250 5.60 3.17 -13.19
CA VAL A 250 5.63 2.25 -12.05
C VAL A 250 4.75 2.80 -10.93
N PRO A 251 4.14 1.92 -10.11
CA PRO A 251 3.40 2.34 -8.93
C PRO A 251 4.34 2.86 -7.83
N GLY A 252 3.77 3.46 -6.79
CA GLY A 252 4.54 3.97 -5.65
C GLY A 252 5.30 2.84 -4.91
N GLY A 253 6.50 3.16 -4.40
CA GLY A 253 7.34 2.21 -3.65
C GLY A 253 8.32 1.39 -4.51
N PHE A 254 8.32 1.57 -5.83
CA PHE A 254 9.33 0.99 -6.71
C PHE A 254 10.55 1.91 -6.86
N GLU A 255 11.72 1.40 -6.49
CA GLU A 255 13.02 2.02 -6.77
C GLU A 255 13.55 1.49 -8.10
N LEU A 256 13.59 2.34 -9.13
CA LEU A 256 14.14 2.02 -10.44
C LEU A 256 15.66 2.21 -10.46
N ASP A 257 16.39 1.19 -10.90
CA ASP A 257 17.79 1.36 -11.30
C ASP A 257 17.84 2.13 -12.61
N LEU A 258 18.57 3.27 -12.60
CA LEU A 258 18.64 4.13 -13.77
C LEU A 258 19.15 3.36 -15.00
N PRO A 259 18.38 3.28 -16.09
CA PRO A 259 18.81 2.58 -17.29
C PRO A 259 19.97 3.35 -17.94
N THR A 260 20.77 2.65 -18.75
CA THR A 260 21.87 3.25 -19.51
C THR A 260 21.41 4.12 -20.69
N LEU A 261 20.10 4.26 -20.89
CA LEU A 261 19.50 5.04 -21.96
C LEU A 261 19.54 6.56 -21.66
N THR A 262 19.56 7.36 -22.73
CA THR A 262 19.53 8.82 -22.62
C THR A 262 18.13 9.29 -22.24
N ALA A 263 17.99 9.94 -21.08
CA ALA A 263 16.70 10.47 -20.62
C ALA A 263 16.20 11.63 -21.51
N MET A 264 14.89 11.67 -21.76
CA MET A 264 14.24 12.76 -22.48
C MET A 264 14.05 13.96 -21.53
N PRO A 265 14.58 15.16 -21.87
CA PRO A 265 14.45 16.33 -21.01
C PRO A 265 12.99 16.72 -20.75
N GLY A 266 12.64 16.98 -19.49
CA GLY A 266 11.29 17.41 -19.10
C GLY A 266 10.23 16.30 -19.06
N ALA A 267 10.60 15.06 -19.39
CA ALA A 267 9.71 13.90 -19.31
C ALA A 267 10.18 12.91 -18.23
N ASN A 268 9.28 12.53 -17.32
CA ASN A 268 9.60 11.56 -16.27
C ASN A 268 9.70 10.15 -16.85
N ASN A 269 10.70 9.38 -16.41
CA ASN A 269 10.91 7.97 -16.77
C ASN A 269 10.71 7.69 -18.27
N THR A 270 11.21 8.59 -19.11
CA THR A 270 11.13 8.50 -20.57
C THR A 270 12.53 8.64 -21.13
N TRP A 271 12.91 7.73 -22.02
CA TRP A 271 14.24 7.68 -22.60
C TRP A 271 14.17 7.52 -24.12
N PHE A 272 15.16 8.09 -24.82
CA PHE A 272 15.34 7.89 -26.24
C PHE A 272 15.84 6.46 -26.52
N LEU A 273 15.29 5.88 -27.57
CA LEU A 273 15.74 4.62 -28.15
C LEU A 273 16.53 4.91 -29.44
N PRO A 274 17.48 4.04 -29.82
CA PRO A 274 18.11 4.09 -31.13
C PRO A 274 17.08 3.95 -32.27
N ASP A 275 17.42 4.48 -33.44
CA ASP A 275 16.66 4.26 -34.66
C ASP A 275 16.57 2.75 -34.98
N LEU A 276 15.43 2.32 -35.52
CA LEU A 276 15.15 0.92 -35.78
C LEU A 276 14.96 0.66 -37.27
N GLU A 277 15.91 -0.07 -37.85
CA GLU A 277 15.90 -0.48 -39.26
C GLU A 277 14.63 -1.28 -39.62
N PRO A 278 14.26 -1.35 -40.92
CA PRO A 278 13.13 -2.14 -41.38
C PRO A 278 13.17 -3.57 -40.85
N LEU A 279 12.03 -4.05 -40.32
CA LEU A 279 11.85 -5.41 -39.77
C LEU A 279 12.73 -5.77 -38.56
N ALA A 280 13.54 -4.84 -38.05
CA ALA A 280 14.47 -5.08 -36.94
C ALA A 280 13.78 -5.06 -35.57
N GLU A 281 14.40 -5.72 -34.60
CA GLU A 281 13.99 -5.74 -33.20
C GLU A 281 15.15 -5.35 -32.28
N ALA A 282 14.81 -4.77 -31.13
CA ALA A 282 15.76 -4.44 -30.07
C ALA A 282 15.11 -4.59 -28.69
N LYS A 283 15.94 -4.58 -27.64
CA LYS A 283 15.51 -4.84 -26.26
C LYS A 283 16.01 -3.79 -25.29
N VAL A 284 15.19 -3.48 -24.29
CA VAL A 284 15.54 -2.68 -23.11
C VAL A 284 15.24 -3.51 -21.87
N GLU A 285 16.18 -3.55 -20.94
CA GLU A 285 15.98 -4.17 -19.62
C GLU A 285 15.81 -3.06 -18.58
N PHE A 286 14.71 -3.09 -17.82
CA PHE A 286 14.49 -2.26 -16.65
C PHE A 286 14.71 -3.10 -15.40
N LYS A 287 15.53 -2.60 -14.47
CA LYS A 287 15.81 -3.24 -13.18
C LYS A 287 15.38 -2.34 -12.04
N GLY A 288 14.96 -2.92 -10.94
CA GLY A 288 14.59 -2.18 -9.74
C GLY A 288 13.99 -3.08 -8.68
N ARG A 289 13.48 -2.50 -7.60
CA ARG A 289 12.95 -3.27 -6.46
C ARG A 289 11.82 -2.54 -5.75
N PHE A 290 10.96 -3.29 -5.09
CA PHE A 290 9.98 -2.74 -4.16
C PHE A 290 10.55 -2.77 -2.74
N THR A 291 10.67 -1.61 -2.08
CA THR A 291 11.24 -1.51 -0.73
C THR A 291 10.21 -1.69 0.38
N GLU A 292 8.93 -1.55 0.07
CA GLU A 292 7.82 -1.72 1.01
C GLU A 292 6.64 -2.44 0.36
N LEU A 293 5.80 -3.08 1.17
CA LEU A 293 4.51 -3.61 0.72
C LEU A 293 3.60 -2.41 0.44
N SER A 294 3.21 -2.24 -0.82
CA SER A 294 2.11 -1.34 -1.14
C SER A 294 0.80 -1.83 -0.49
N SER A 295 -0.20 -0.97 -0.34
CA SER A 295 -1.52 -1.37 0.14
C SER A 295 -2.25 -2.39 -0.76
N GLN A 296 -1.76 -2.60 -1.99
CA GLN A 296 -2.25 -3.59 -2.94
C GLN A 296 -1.18 -4.69 -3.14
N GLU A 297 -1.57 -5.95 -3.17
CA GLU A 297 -0.65 -7.08 -3.38
C GLU A 297 -0.23 -7.19 -4.86
N THR A 298 -1.10 -6.81 -5.79
CA THR A 298 -0.83 -6.76 -7.23
C THR A 298 -0.41 -5.35 -7.66
N GLN A 299 0.70 -5.26 -8.39
CA GLN A 299 1.30 -4.05 -8.94
C GLN A 299 1.21 -4.05 -10.47
N ASP A 300 0.63 -3.00 -11.05
CA ASP A 300 0.62 -2.78 -12.50
C ASP A 300 1.84 -1.96 -12.91
N ILE A 301 2.74 -2.54 -13.71
CA ILE A 301 3.88 -1.84 -14.31
C ILE A 301 3.61 -1.65 -15.80
N ARG A 302 3.64 -0.40 -16.28
CA ARG A 302 3.32 -0.07 -17.67
C ARG A 302 4.56 0.35 -18.41
N VAL A 303 4.78 -0.24 -19.58
CA VAL A 303 5.80 0.20 -20.54
C VAL A 303 5.09 0.63 -21.81
N ALA A 304 5.40 1.83 -22.27
CA ALA A 304 4.89 2.36 -23.53
C ALA A 304 6.05 2.72 -24.45
N VAL A 305 5.88 2.50 -25.75
CA VAL A 305 6.80 2.98 -26.79
C VAL A 305 6.08 4.00 -27.65
N GLY A 306 6.82 5.02 -28.08
CA GLY A 306 6.28 6.14 -28.83
C GLY A 306 7.25 6.68 -29.86
N ILE A 307 6.75 7.57 -30.70
CA ILE A 307 7.53 8.36 -31.65
C ILE A 307 7.44 9.82 -31.20
N VAL A 308 8.58 10.50 -31.15
CA VAL A 308 8.65 11.94 -30.88
C VAL A 308 8.65 12.71 -32.20
N ASP A 309 7.88 13.79 -32.26
CA ASP A 309 7.88 14.71 -33.40
C ASP A 309 8.94 15.83 -33.24
N ASP A 310 9.04 16.70 -34.26
CA ASP A 310 9.97 17.82 -34.26
C ASP A 310 9.67 18.87 -33.16
N ASN A 311 8.48 18.83 -32.55
CA ASN A 311 8.07 19.70 -31.45
C ASN A 311 8.33 19.09 -30.07
N ASN A 312 8.99 17.93 -30.00
CA ASN A 312 9.18 17.12 -28.79
C ASN A 312 7.87 16.57 -28.20
N GLU A 313 6.79 16.48 -28.98
CA GLU A 313 5.56 15.82 -28.57
C GLU A 313 5.67 14.31 -28.81
N VAL A 314 5.35 13.51 -27.79
CA VAL A 314 5.41 12.06 -27.85
C VAL A 314 4.05 11.49 -28.20
N THR A 315 3.95 10.78 -29.32
CA THR A 315 2.76 10.00 -29.68
C THR A 315 2.97 8.54 -29.29
N ILE A 316 2.15 8.03 -28.37
CA ILE A 316 2.25 6.63 -27.93
C ILE A 316 1.74 5.70 -29.03
N GLN A 317 2.56 4.70 -29.35
CA GLN A 317 2.30 3.75 -30.42
C GLN A 317 1.74 2.43 -29.88
N GLU A 318 2.31 1.93 -28.78
CA GLU A 318 1.87 0.74 -28.07
C GLU A 318 2.14 0.90 -26.57
N GLU A 319 1.28 0.33 -25.72
CA GLU A 319 1.46 0.20 -24.28
C GLU A 319 1.19 -1.25 -23.85
N LYS A 320 2.06 -1.79 -22.98
CA LYS A 320 1.86 -3.08 -22.32
C LYS A 320 1.87 -2.91 -20.81
N ILE A 321 1.00 -3.66 -20.15
CA ILE A 321 0.88 -3.71 -18.70
C ILE A 321 1.41 -5.09 -18.25
N HIS A 322 2.37 -5.08 -17.35
CA HIS A 322 2.85 -6.27 -16.64
C HIS A 322 2.30 -6.26 -15.22
N GLN A 323 1.59 -7.33 -14.84
CA GLN A 323 1.04 -7.48 -13.50
C GLN A 323 2.01 -8.29 -12.64
N LEU A 324 2.45 -7.70 -11.54
CA LEU A 324 3.38 -8.30 -10.58
C LEU A 324 2.71 -8.47 -9.22
N ASN A 325 2.72 -9.69 -8.68
CA ASN A 325 2.26 -9.95 -7.32
C ASN A 325 3.44 -9.94 -6.34
N LEU A 326 3.40 -9.03 -5.36
CA LEU A 326 4.41 -8.98 -4.30
C LEU A 326 4.08 -9.97 -3.20
N VAL A 327 5.02 -10.85 -2.87
CA VAL A 327 4.82 -11.92 -1.89
C VAL A 327 5.62 -11.65 -0.61
N LYS A 328 4.99 -11.82 0.54
CA LYS A 328 5.69 -11.81 1.83
C LYS A 328 6.19 -13.21 2.16
N THR A 329 7.50 -13.39 2.14
CA THR A 329 8.16 -14.67 2.45
C THR A 329 8.67 -14.66 3.91
N HIS A 330 7.76 -14.90 4.87
CA HIS A 330 8.15 -14.97 6.29
C HIS A 330 7.54 -16.19 6.97
N LEU A 331 8.38 -17.01 7.61
CA LEU A 331 7.95 -18.13 8.45
C LEU A 331 7.85 -17.63 9.89
N THR A 332 6.64 -17.57 10.44
CA THR A 332 6.42 -17.01 11.78
C THR A 332 6.89 -18.00 12.84
N LEU A 333 7.80 -17.57 13.73
CA LEU A 333 8.34 -18.35 14.85
C LEU A 333 8.03 -17.67 16.19
N ASN A 334 7.45 -18.40 17.14
CA ASN A 334 7.18 -17.91 18.49
C ASN A 334 7.71 -18.89 19.54
N LEU A 335 8.71 -18.46 20.31
CA LEU A 335 9.36 -19.23 21.37
C LEU A 335 8.81 -18.83 22.75
N THR A 336 8.60 -19.82 23.61
CA THR A 336 8.28 -19.64 25.03
C THR A 336 9.15 -20.53 25.91
N ALA A 337 9.49 -20.07 27.10
CA ALA A 337 10.07 -20.87 28.18
C ALA A 337 9.09 -20.89 29.36
N ASN A 338 8.67 -22.08 29.80
CA ASN A 338 7.63 -22.27 30.83
C ASN A 338 6.37 -21.44 30.52
N ASP A 339 5.90 -21.50 29.27
CA ASP A 339 4.74 -20.76 28.73
C ASP A 339 4.87 -19.22 28.71
N VAL A 340 6.06 -18.67 28.98
CA VAL A 340 6.34 -17.22 28.92
C VAL A 340 7.24 -16.88 27.74
N SER A 341 6.90 -15.82 26.99
CA SER A 341 7.55 -15.45 25.72
C SER A 341 8.68 -14.43 25.82
N LEU A 342 8.93 -13.80 26.96
CA LEU A 342 9.93 -12.72 27.04
C LEU A 342 10.89 -12.89 28.22
N LYS A 343 10.35 -12.91 29.43
CA LYS A 343 11.12 -12.96 30.66
C LYS A 343 10.51 -13.94 31.63
N SER A 344 11.30 -14.90 32.07
CA SER A 344 10.91 -15.84 33.12
C SER A 344 11.95 -15.83 34.24
N ALA A 345 11.54 -16.25 35.42
CA ALA A 345 12.44 -16.58 36.52
C ALA A 345 12.50 -18.11 36.64
N VAL A 346 13.69 -18.65 36.87
CA VAL A 346 13.91 -20.09 37.00
C VAL A 346 14.80 -20.40 38.19
N ASP A 347 14.51 -21.47 38.92
CA ASP A 347 15.30 -21.90 40.07
C ASP A 347 16.45 -22.83 39.67
N LEU A 348 17.49 -22.86 40.50
CA LEU A 348 18.58 -23.83 40.35
C LEU A 348 18.06 -25.27 40.48
N GLY A 349 18.34 -26.10 39.49
CA GLY A 349 17.83 -27.48 39.39
C GLY A 349 16.44 -27.59 38.78
N GLN A 350 15.76 -26.48 38.46
CA GLN A 350 14.45 -26.52 37.82
C GLN A 350 14.57 -26.98 36.36
N GLN A 351 13.64 -27.83 35.93
CA GLN A 351 13.46 -28.15 34.52
C GLN A 351 12.73 -27.02 33.78
N ILE A 352 13.34 -26.52 32.71
CA ILE A 352 12.73 -25.55 31.80
C ILE A 352 12.06 -26.30 30.66
N THR A 353 10.82 -25.95 30.36
CA THR A 353 10.10 -26.40 29.16
C THR A 353 10.18 -25.31 28.10
N TYR A 354 10.89 -25.58 27.01
CA TYR A 354 10.90 -24.70 25.85
C TYR A 354 9.92 -25.20 24.79
N GLN A 355 9.24 -24.26 24.16
CA GLN A 355 8.28 -24.53 23.09
C GLN A 355 8.42 -23.49 22.00
N VAL A 356 8.67 -23.92 20.77
CA VAL A 356 8.60 -23.04 19.59
C VAL A 356 7.42 -23.43 18.72
N THR A 357 6.61 -22.43 18.37
CA THR A 357 5.51 -22.56 17.43
C THR A 357 5.92 -21.98 16.09
N LEU A 358 5.77 -22.76 15.03
CA LEU A 358 6.04 -22.36 13.65
C LEU A 358 4.70 -22.23 12.93
N ALA A 359 4.52 -21.16 12.17
CA ALA A 359 3.32 -20.95 11.36
C ALA A 359 3.68 -20.46 9.96
N ASN A 360 3.10 -21.12 8.94
CA ASN A 360 3.12 -20.63 7.57
C ASN A 360 1.90 -19.72 7.36
N GLU A 361 2.11 -18.41 7.39
CA GLU A 361 1.07 -17.39 7.16
C GLU A 361 1.06 -16.89 5.71
N SER A 362 1.86 -17.49 4.83
CA SER A 362 1.91 -17.16 3.40
C SER A 362 0.99 -18.07 2.58
N GLU A 363 0.78 -17.72 1.31
CA GLU A 363 -0.07 -18.47 0.38
C GLU A 363 0.64 -19.67 -0.27
N THR A 364 1.96 -19.79 -0.10
CA THR A 364 2.78 -20.85 -0.69
C THR A 364 3.43 -21.74 0.38
N PRO A 365 3.63 -23.04 0.13
CA PRO A 365 4.28 -23.92 1.09
C PRO A 365 5.76 -23.55 1.29
N PHE A 366 6.26 -23.70 2.52
CA PHE A 366 7.70 -23.72 2.80
C PHE A 366 8.21 -25.16 2.70
N SER A 367 9.40 -25.35 2.12
CA SER A 367 10.06 -26.64 1.97
C SER A 367 11.46 -26.64 2.57
N ASP A 368 11.97 -27.84 2.87
CA ASP A 368 13.33 -28.06 3.39
C ASP A 368 13.67 -27.16 4.59
N ILE A 369 12.75 -27.08 5.55
CA ILE A 369 12.91 -26.28 6.77
C ILE A 369 13.97 -26.94 7.66
N THR A 370 14.95 -26.16 8.09
CA THR A 370 15.91 -26.50 9.13
C THR A 370 15.68 -25.57 10.31
N LEU A 371 15.36 -26.15 11.46
CA LEU A 371 15.09 -25.42 12.69
C LEU A 371 16.27 -25.57 13.65
N VAL A 372 16.80 -24.48 14.18
CA VAL A 372 17.94 -24.47 15.10
C VAL A 372 17.56 -23.71 16.37
N ALA A 373 17.41 -24.42 17.49
CA ALA A 373 17.35 -23.79 18.80
C ALA A 373 18.77 -23.48 19.27
N LYS A 374 19.01 -22.22 19.65
CA LYS A 374 20.22 -21.74 20.30
C LYS A 374 19.93 -21.45 21.77
N LEU A 375 20.65 -22.10 22.66
CA LEU A 375 20.53 -22.01 24.11
C LEU A 375 21.87 -21.59 24.70
N ASP A 376 21.86 -20.76 25.74
CA ASP A 376 23.06 -20.54 26.54
C ASP A 376 23.47 -21.84 27.24
N ALA A 377 24.61 -22.41 26.85
CA ALA A 377 25.09 -23.68 27.36
C ALA A 377 25.63 -23.60 28.80
N SER A 378 25.93 -22.41 29.32
CA SER A 378 26.78 -22.21 30.50
C SER A 378 26.18 -22.72 31.81
N TYR A 379 24.86 -22.62 31.96
CA TYR A 379 24.15 -22.95 33.20
C TYR A 379 23.11 -24.06 33.04
N LEU A 380 23.11 -24.75 31.90
CA LEU A 380 22.23 -25.87 31.61
C LEU A 380 22.91 -27.20 31.93
N ASP A 381 22.12 -28.13 32.45
CA ASP A 381 22.51 -29.53 32.62
C ASP A 381 22.11 -30.32 31.37
N TRP A 382 23.02 -30.40 30.40
CA TRP A 382 22.80 -31.10 29.13
C TRP A 382 22.54 -32.60 29.28
N ALA A 383 22.92 -33.21 30.41
CA ALA A 383 22.60 -34.61 30.69
C ALA A 383 21.10 -34.82 30.94
N THR A 384 20.36 -33.75 31.26
CA THR A 384 18.91 -33.77 31.48
C THR A 384 18.10 -33.39 30.24
N LEU A 385 18.76 -33.09 29.12
CA LEU A 385 18.08 -32.74 27.88
C LEU A 385 17.16 -33.89 27.45
N ARG A 386 15.87 -33.57 27.34
CA ARG A 386 14.87 -34.43 26.72
C ARG A 386 14.28 -33.73 25.51
N ASP A 387 14.44 -34.35 24.36
CA ASP A 387 13.79 -33.96 23.13
C ASP A 387 13.17 -35.20 22.48
N ASP A 388 11.84 -35.32 22.56
CA ASP A 388 11.10 -36.44 22.00
C ASP A 388 11.09 -36.40 20.46
N SER A 389 11.48 -35.26 19.86
CA SER A 389 11.54 -35.04 18.42
C SER A 389 12.85 -35.51 17.79
N GLY A 390 13.87 -35.88 18.57
CA GLY A 390 15.12 -36.45 18.05
C GLY A 390 16.02 -35.48 17.27
N GLY A 391 16.11 -34.22 17.69
CA GLY A 391 17.02 -33.22 17.13
C GLY A 391 18.51 -33.58 17.36
N SER A 392 19.36 -33.13 16.45
CA SER A 392 20.81 -33.27 16.57
C SER A 392 21.37 -32.23 17.53
N VAL A 393 22.07 -32.67 18.58
CA VAL A 393 22.53 -31.80 19.67
C VAL A 393 24.03 -31.53 19.55
N ASN A 394 24.41 -30.25 19.59
CA ASN A 394 25.80 -29.82 19.77
C ASN A 394 25.89 -29.00 21.07
N GLN A 395 26.31 -29.67 22.15
CA GLN A 395 26.39 -29.10 23.49
C GLN A 395 27.41 -27.95 23.58
N GLY A 396 28.54 -28.04 22.87
CA GLY A 396 29.58 -27.01 22.89
C GLY A 396 29.13 -25.71 22.23
N ALA A 397 28.28 -25.80 21.20
CA ALA A 397 27.65 -24.63 20.56
C ALA A 397 26.31 -24.24 21.21
N GLY A 398 25.79 -25.03 22.16
CA GLY A 398 24.48 -24.81 22.78
C GLY A 398 23.32 -24.94 21.80
N THR A 399 23.39 -25.87 20.84
CA THR A 399 22.38 -25.97 19.77
C THR A 399 21.67 -27.31 19.69
N ILE A 400 20.39 -27.24 19.29
CA ILE A 400 19.58 -28.40 18.90
C ILE A 400 19.03 -28.12 17.50
N THR A 401 19.30 -29.00 16.55
CA THR A 401 18.92 -28.84 15.14
C THR A 401 17.92 -29.92 14.73
N TRP A 402 16.79 -29.50 14.19
CA TRP A 402 15.78 -30.38 13.58
C TRP A 402 15.71 -30.17 12.08
N THR A 403 15.57 -31.27 11.34
CA THR A 403 15.38 -31.31 9.90
C THR A 403 14.23 -32.25 9.58
N LYS A 404 13.92 -32.45 8.30
CA LYS A 404 12.93 -33.45 7.86
C LYS A 404 13.23 -34.89 8.33
N ASP A 405 14.48 -35.21 8.66
CA ASP A 405 14.87 -36.54 9.13
C ASP A 405 14.36 -36.81 10.55
N SER A 406 14.25 -35.77 11.38
CA SER A 406 13.73 -35.87 12.75
C SER A 406 12.25 -35.47 12.84
N LEU A 407 11.83 -34.46 12.08
CA LEU A 407 10.45 -33.97 12.04
C LEU A 407 9.94 -33.92 10.58
N PRO A 408 9.19 -34.94 10.11
CA PRO A 408 8.79 -35.04 8.70
C PRO A 408 8.01 -33.84 8.15
N PHE A 409 7.26 -33.09 8.99
CA PHE A 409 6.56 -31.88 8.55
C PHE A 409 7.50 -30.73 8.15
N LEU A 410 8.78 -30.77 8.54
CA LEU A 410 9.78 -29.80 8.10
C LEU A 410 10.17 -29.98 6.63
N ALA A 411 9.83 -31.11 6.00
CA ALA A 411 9.99 -31.28 4.55
C ALA A 411 9.06 -30.33 3.76
N SER A 412 7.84 -30.11 4.26
CA SER A 412 6.86 -29.22 3.65
C SER A 412 5.81 -28.76 4.66
N LEU A 413 5.76 -27.44 4.91
CA LEU A 413 4.77 -26.80 5.76
C LEU A 413 3.76 -26.03 4.89
N GLN A 414 2.53 -26.54 4.81
CA GLN A 414 1.48 -26.01 3.94
C GLN A 414 0.96 -24.62 4.40
N PRO A 415 0.42 -23.80 3.49
CA PRO A 415 -0.24 -22.53 3.83
C PRO A 415 -1.25 -22.69 4.98
N GLY A 416 -1.23 -21.76 5.94
CA GLY A 416 -2.10 -21.76 7.13
C GLY A 416 -1.74 -22.81 8.19
N SER A 417 -0.74 -23.67 7.97
CA SER A 417 -0.34 -24.68 8.95
C SER A 417 0.36 -24.06 10.14
N ARG A 418 0.05 -24.57 11.34
CA ARG A 418 0.72 -24.22 12.59
C ARG A 418 1.13 -25.50 13.31
N THR A 419 2.40 -25.57 13.70
CA THR A 419 2.98 -26.73 14.40
C THR A 419 3.91 -26.29 15.52
N THR A 420 4.24 -27.22 16.41
CA THR A 420 5.01 -26.92 17.62
C THR A 420 6.09 -27.96 17.86
N VAL A 421 7.27 -27.51 18.28
CA VAL A 421 8.37 -28.35 18.76
C VAL A 421 8.64 -28.01 20.22
N ARG A 422 8.83 -29.04 21.06
CA ARG A 422 9.07 -28.90 22.50
C ARG A 422 10.31 -29.68 22.92
N TRP A 423 11.09 -29.09 23.81
CA TRP A 423 12.20 -29.76 24.48
C TRP A 423 12.30 -29.30 25.93
N TYR A 424 12.99 -30.10 26.74
CA TYR A 424 13.09 -29.91 28.18
C TYR A 424 14.54 -30.01 28.61
N ILE A 425 15.01 -29.09 29.45
CA ILE A 425 16.37 -29.12 29.99
C ILE A 425 16.40 -28.44 31.35
N SER A 426 17.16 -28.99 32.30
CA SER A 426 17.26 -28.44 33.64
C SER A 426 18.38 -27.41 33.76
N VAL A 427 18.16 -26.41 34.62
CA VAL A 427 19.23 -25.54 35.12
C VAL A 427 20.13 -26.37 36.04
N GLN A 428 21.43 -26.13 36.01
CA GLN A 428 22.36 -26.79 36.93
C GLN A 428 21.93 -26.58 38.40
N PRO A 429 22.00 -27.61 39.26
CA PRO A 429 21.59 -27.50 40.67
C PRO A 429 22.50 -26.58 41.50
N ALA A 430 23.73 -26.38 41.05
CA ALA A 430 24.70 -25.44 41.57
C ALA A 430 25.51 -24.85 40.41
N LEU A 431 25.83 -23.56 40.48
CA LEU A 431 26.62 -22.88 39.45
C LEU A 431 28.10 -22.79 39.85
N PRO A 432 29.01 -22.59 38.88
CA PRO A 432 30.44 -22.41 39.15
C PRO A 432 30.73 -21.22 40.08
N THR A 433 31.84 -21.29 40.81
CA THR A 433 32.35 -20.15 41.59
C THR A 433 32.91 -19.04 40.69
N GLY A 434 32.84 -17.78 41.13
CA GLY A 434 33.44 -16.65 40.40
C GLY A 434 32.53 -15.98 39.37
N ILE A 435 31.21 -16.18 39.49
CA ILE A 435 30.22 -15.47 38.68
C ILE A 435 30.26 -13.96 39.02
N THR A 436 30.52 -13.13 38.02
CA THR A 436 30.69 -11.67 38.18
C THR A 436 29.43 -10.87 37.83
N ALA A 437 28.46 -11.50 37.16
CA ALA A 437 27.19 -10.90 36.76
C ALA A 437 26.03 -11.85 37.07
N ALA A 438 24.84 -11.31 37.32
CA ALA A 438 23.68 -12.13 37.63
C ALA A 438 23.37 -13.10 36.47
N PRO A 439 23.34 -14.43 36.71
CA PRO A 439 23.27 -15.40 35.64
C PRO A 439 21.87 -15.47 35.03
N SER A 440 21.83 -15.59 33.71
CA SER A 440 20.62 -15.71 32.92
C SER A 440 20.83 -16.68 31.76
N LEU A 441 19.75 -17.28 31.28
CA LEU A 441 19.73 -18.19 30.15
C LEU A 441 18.99 -17.53 29.01
N MET A 442 19.69 -17.27 27.91
CA MET A 442 19.08 -16.82 26.67
C MET A 442 18.73 -18.01 25.79
N ALA A 443 17.55 -17.96 25.17
CA ALA A 443 17.13 -18.92 24.15
C ALA A 443 16.53 -18.19 22.94
N LYS A 444 16.83 -18.71 21.75
CA LYS A 444 16.29 -18.23 20.47
C LYS A 444 16.18 -19.41 19.51
N VAL A 445 15.25 -19.33 18.56
CA VAL A 445 15.14 -20.31 17.48
C VAL A 445 15.26 -19.61 16.14
N GLU A 446 16.05 -20.19 15.25
CA GLU A 446 16.22 -19.76 13.87
C GLU A 446 15.69 -20.84 12.93
N ALA A 447 15.09 -20.43 11.82
CA ALA A 447 14.68 -21.33 10.75
C ALA A 447 15.27 -20.85 9.42
N GLY A 448 15.93 -21.77 8.73
CA GLY A 448 16.20 -21.65 7.30
C GLY A 448 15.19 -22.50 6.54
N ALA A 449 14.57 -21.95 5.51
CA ALA A 449 13.60 -22.63 4.68
C ALA A 449 13.78 -22.25 3.21
N SER A 450 13.14 -23.00 2.32
CA SER A 450 13.00 -22.63 0.92
C SER A 450 11.53 -22.39 0.59
N GLN A 451 11.25 -21.44 -0.29
CA GLN A 451 9.90 -21.17 -0.77
C GLN A 451 9.93 -20.93 -2.29
N LEU A 452 9.05 -21.60 -3.03
CA LEU A 452 8.90 -21.37 -4.46
C LEU A 452 8.04 -20.12 -4.67
N VAL A 453 8.64 -19.07 -5.25
CA VAL A 453 7.94 -17.84 -5.60
C VAL A 453 8.05 -17.66 -7.11
N GLY A 454 6.93 -17.70 -7.82
CA GLY A 454 6.91 -17.87 -9.26
C GLY A 454 7.62 -19.16 -9.69
N GLU A 455 8.69 -19.04 -10.46
CA GLU A 455 9.50 -20.17 -10.95
C GLU A 455 10.83 -20.35 -10.20
N LYS A 456 11.12 -19.51 -9.19
CA LYS A 456 12.41 -19.52 -8.48
C LYS A 456 12.24 -19.99 -7.04
N LEU A 457 13.12 -20.90 -6.62
CA LEU A 457 13.24 -21.30 -5.24
C LEU A 457 14.05 -20.25 -4.47
N GLN A 458 13.42 -19.60 -3.49
CA GLN A 458 14.02 -18.56 -2.67
C GLN A 458 14.38 -19.10 -1.29
N ALA A 459 15.54 -18.70 -0.77
CA ALA A 459 15.94 -19.00 0.59
C ALA A 459 15.27 -18.00 1.54
N VAL A 460 14.66 -18.51 2.61
CA VAL A 460 13.94 -17.72 3.61
C VAL A 460 14.54 -18.01 4.98
N ASN A 461 15.01 -16.96 5.64
CA ASN A 461 15.49 -17.05 7.01
C ASN A 461 14.48 -16.36 7.93
N SER A 462 14.20 -16.97 9.07
CA SER A 462 13.28 -16.43 10.05
C SER A 462 13.79 -16.71 11.46
N GLU A 463 13.43 -15.84 12.39
CA GLU A 463 13.92 -15.89 13.77
C GLU A 463 12.74 -15.74 14.72
N SER A 464 12.78 -16.44 15.86
CA SER A 464 11.84 -16.24 16.95
C SER A 464 12.19 -14.99 17.76
N ASN A 465 11.26 -14.60 18.63
CA ASN A 465 11.60 -13.79 19.79
C ASN A 465 12.71 -14.44 20.64
N GLU A 466 13.44 -13.61 21.37
CA GLU A 466 14.41 -14.04 22.37
C GLU A 466 13.73 -14.18 23.74
N VAL A 467 13.98 -15.31 24.41
CA VAL A 467 13.52 -15.55 25.77
C VAL A 467 14.72 -15.49 26.70
N ILE A 468 14.65 -14.64 27.72
CA ILE A 468 15.69 -14.51 28.74
C ILE A 468 15.13 -15.01 30.08
N SER A 469 15.63 -16.14 30.54
CA SER A 469 15.27 -16.73 31.84
C SER A 469 16.32 -16.34 32.88
N LYS A 470 15.95 -15.51 33.86
CA LYS A 470 16.86 -15.13 34.94
C LYS A 470 16.88 -16.22 36.01
N ILE A 471 18.08 -16.63 36.43
CA ILE A 471 18.23 -17.70 37.41
C ILE A 471 18.12 -17.09 38.81
N ASN A 472 17.16 -17.58 39.60
CA ASN A 472 16.98 -17.20 41.00
C ASN A 472 18.12 -17.70 41.86
N THR A 473 18.46 -16.91 42.87
CA THR A 473 19.36 -17.36 43.92
C THR A 473 18.72 -18.38 44.84
N ARG A 474 19.53 -19.31 45.35
CA ARG A 474 19.08 -20.25 46.37
C ARG A 474 19.15 -19.55 47.72
N PHE A 475 17.98 -19.11 48.20
CA PHE A 475 17.82 -18.50 49.51
C PHE A 475 17.29 -19.53 50.51
N THR A 476 18.07 -19.83 51.55
CA THR A 476 17.73 -20.80 52.58
C THR A 476 17.96 -20.26 53.98
N MET A 477 17.29 -20.87 54.96
CA MET A 477 17.35 -20.48 56.37
C MET A 477 17.58 -21.71 57.25
N GLU A 478 18.45 -21.56 58.24
CA GLU A 478 18.62 -22.49 59.36
C GLU A 478 18.13 -21.79 60.65
N ALA A 479 17.48 -22.56 61.53
CA ALA A 479 17.09 -22.10 62.85
C ALA A 479 17.43 -23.16 63.90
N ASP A 480 18.13 -22.77 64.96
CA ASP A 480 18.59 -23.68 66.02
C ASP A 480 18.34 -23.09 67.40
N GLY A 481 18.02 -23.93 68.38
CA GLY A 481 18.03 -23.56 69.80
C GLY A 481 19.29 -24.05 70.49
N ARG A 482 19.84 -23.28 71.42
CA ARG A 482 21.05 -23.61 72.17
C ARG A 482 20.93 -23.23 73.65
N TYR A 483 21.47 -24.08 74.51
CA TYR A 483 21.78 -23.81 75.90
C TYR A 483 23.30 -23.76 76.13
N TYR A 484 24.08 -24.48 75.33
CA TYR A 484 25.54 -24.44 75.26
C TYR A 484 26.03 -24.13 73.84
N THR A 485 27.23 -23.56 73.73
CA THR A 485 27.99 -23.55 72.47
C THR A 485 28.50 -24.96 72.14
N ASP A 486 29.03 -25.16 70.94
CA ASP A 486 29.67 -26.43 70.55
C ASP A 486 30.90 -26.75 71.44
N ASP A 487 31.56 -25.73 71.99
CA ASP A 487 32.66 -25.86 72.97
C ASP A 487 32.18 -26.04 74.43
N LEU A 488 30.89 -26.34 74.62
CA LEU A 488 30.23 -26.53 75.92
C LEU A 488 30.26 -25.30 76.83
N VAL A 489 30.39 -24.10 76.26
CA VAL A 489 30.25 -22.84 77.00
C VAL A 489 28.77 -22.55 77.20
N LYS A 490 28.38 -22.28 78.44
CA LYS A 490 26.98 -22.02 78.81
C LYS A 490 26.48 -20.71 78.18
N LEU A 491 25.39 -20.80 77.41
CA LEU A 491 24.65 -19.67 76.81
C LEU A 491 23.34 -19.39 77.55
N GLY A 492 22.58 -20.45 77.87
CA GLY A 492 21.31 -20.35 78.60
C GLY A 492 21.48 -20.28 80.11
N SER A 493 20.37 -20.09 80.82
CA SER A 493 20.34 -20.03 82.29
C SER A 493 19.18 -20.86 82.85
N GLY A 494 19.15 -21.07 84.18
CA GLY A 494 18.16 -21.93 84.82
C GLY A 494 18.45 -23.43 84.71
N PRO A 495 17.53 -24.30 85.12
CA PRO A 495 17.73 -25.75 85.11
C PRO A 495 17.66 -26.34 83.69
N LEU A 496 18.53 -27.31 83.39
CA LEU A 496 18.49 -28.14 82.18
C LEU A 496 18.71 -29.60 82.61
N PRO A 497 17.68 -30.48 82.56
CA PRO A 497 16.37 -30.28 81.95
C PRO A 497 15.51 -29.21 82.64
N PRO A 498 14.54 -28.57 81.94
CA PRO A 498 13.61 -27.60 82.54
C PRO A 498 12.85 -28.18 83.72
N GLN A 499 12.58 -27.37 84.74
CA GLN A 499 11.85 -27.79 85.95
C GLN A 499 10.57 -26.97 86.12
N VAL A 500 9.53 -27.60 86.64
CA VAL A 500 8.26 -26.93 86.95
C VAL A 500 8.49 -25.73 87.88
N ASN A 501 7.84 -24.60 87.56
CA ASN A 501 7.95 -23.32 88.26
C ASN A 501 9.35 -22.70 88.31
N GLN A 502 10.33 -23.23 87.55
CA GLN A 502 11.65 -22.63 87.41
C GLN A 502 11.86 -22.15 85.98
N THR A 503 12.39 -20.94 85.83
CA THR A 503 12.66 -20.36 84.52
C THR A 503 13.95 -20.92 83.93
N THR A 504 13.86 -21.45 82.72
CA THR A 504 15.00 -21.83 81.89
C THR A 504 15.08 -20.91 80.68
N THR A 505 16.27 -20.40 80.36
CA THR A 505 16.50 -19.59 79.15
C THR A 505 17.26 -20.36 78.09
N TYR A 506 16.91 -20.11 76.83
CA TYR A 506 17.49 -20.69 75.62
C TYR A 506 17.80 -19.58 74.63
N VAL A 507 18.86 -19.74 73.85
CA VAL A 507 19.21 -18.83 72.76
C VAL A 507 18.81 -19.45 71.44
N ILE A 508 17.95 -18.76 70.70
CA ILE A 508 17.52 -19.13 69.36
C ILE A 508 18.41 -18.43 68.35
N PHE A 509 18.95 -19.17 67.39
CA PHE A 509 19.77 -18.67 66.30
C PHE A 509 19.01 -18.76 64.97
N TRP A 510 19.14 -17.73 64.15
CA TRP A 510 18.73 -17.69 62.75
C TRP A 510 19.94 -17.45 61.88
N ARG A 511 20.11 -18.28 60.85
CA ARG A 511 21.20 -18.16 59.87
C ARG A 511 20.62 -18.18 58.47
N LEU A 512 21.04 -17.23 57.66
CA LEU A 512 20.62 -17.15 56.26
C LEU A 512 21.75 -17.56 55.33
N VAL A 513 21.39 -18.20 54.22
CA VAL A 513 22.31 -18.54 53.13
C VAL A 513 21.70 -18.04 51.83
N ASN A 514 22.54 -17.41 51.02
CA ASN A 514 22.22 -16.85 49.73
C ASN A 514 23.37 -17.12 48.75
N THR A 515 23.08 -17.67 47.56
CA THR A 515 24.14 -18.21 46.70
C THR A 515 24.63 -17.24 45.62
N ILE A 516 23.81 -16.84 44.65
CA ILE A 516 24.31 -16.29 43.37
C ILE A 516 23.88 -14.85 43.07
N ASN A 517 22.71 -14.41 43.52
CA ASN A 517 22.23 -13.04 43.34
C ASN A 517 22.13 -12.34 44.68
N GLU A 518 22.22 -11.02 44.70
CA GLU A 518 21.80 -10.24 45.86
C GLU A 518 20.29 -10.33 46.05
N VAL A 519 19.84 -10.41 47.30
CA VAL A 519 18.42 -10.30 47.65
C VAL A 519 18.18 -9.09 48.53
N GLU A 520 17.01 -8.49 48.40
CA GLU A 520 16.59 -7.33 49.16
C GLU A 520 15.34 -7.62 50.00
N ASN A 521 15.00 -6.69 50.90
CA ASN A 521 13.79 -6.74 51.73
C ASN A 521 13.66 -8.04 52.52
N VAL A 522 14.77 -8.49 53.12
CA VAL A 522 14.80 -9.74 53.87
C VAL A 522 14.05 -9.57 55.19
N VAL A 523 13.07 -10.43 55.43
CA VAL A 523 12.26 -10.45 56.65
C VAL A 523 12.23 -11.87 57.20
N VAL A 524 12.74 -12.06 58.40
CA VAL A 524 12.72 -13.33 59.14
C VAL A 524 11.76 -13.21 60.30
N THR A 525 10.84 -14.17 60.44
CA THR A 525 9.82 -14.17 61.48
C THR A 525 9.65 -15.55 62.12
N THR A 526 9.26 -15.56 63.38
CA THR A 526 8.63 -16.71 64.05
C THR A 526 7.61 -16.20 65.06
N THR A 527 6.74 -17.08 65.53
CA THR A 527 5.82 -16.78 66.64
C THR A 527 6.22 -17.61 67.86
N LEU A 528 6.29 -16.97 69.01
CA LEU A 528 6.55 -17.63 70.28
C LEU A 528 5.24 -18.17 70.89
N PRO A 529 5.18 -19.43 71.39
CA PRO A 529 4.05 -19.96 72.16
C PRO A 529 3.75 -19.14 73.41
N ALA A 530 2.54 -19.23 73.96
CA ALA A 530 2.05 -18.35 75.03
C ALA A 530 2.89 -18.42 76.32
N GLU A 531 3.42 -19.60 76.61
CA GLU A 531 4.24 -19.97 77.76
C GLU A 531 5.72 -19.54 77.64
N VAL A 532 6.15 -19.11 76.46
CA VAL A 532 7.51 -18.64 76.20
C VAL A 532 7.55 -17.13 76.31
N ASN A 533 8.63 -16.53 76.81
CA ASN A 533 8.80 -15.09 76.91
C ASN A 533 10.06 -14.65 76.16
N PHE A 534 9.96 -13.57 75.39
CA PHE A 534 11.13 -12.92 74.81
C PHE A 534 11.83 -12.09 75.89
N THR A 535 13.10 -12.36 76.19
CA THR A 535 13.79 -11.70 77.32
C THR A 535 14.28 -10.29 77.00
N GLY A 536 14.32 -9.93 75.71
CA GLY A 536 14.92 -8.69 75.22
C GLY A 536 16.40 -8.82 74.85
N GLN A 537 17.07 -9.90 75.24
CA GLN A 537 18.46 -10.14 74.84
C GLN A 537 18.51 -10.65 73.41
N SER A 538 19.25 -9.94 72.55
CA SER A 538 19.45 -10.34 71.15
C SER A 538 20.78 -9.84 70.63
N THR A 539 21.36 -10.60 69.70
CA THR A 539 22.58 -10.25 68.98
C THR A 539 22.30 -10.33 67.48
N VAL A 540 22.79 -9.37 66.72
CA VAL A 540 22.68 -9.37 65.26
C VAL A 540 24.07 -9.16 64.67
N ALA A 541 24.48 -10.06 63.78
CA ALA A 541 25.73 -9.91 63.02
C ALA A 541 25.53 -8.98 61.80
N ALA A 542 24.28 -8.84 61.33
CA ALA A 542 23.91 -7.99 60.21
C ALA A 542 22.44 -7.51 60.30
N GLY A 543 22.14 -6.38 59.64
CA GLY A 543 20.78 -5.84 59.55
C GLY A 543 20.31 -5.07 60.78
N ASN A 544 18.99 -4.99 60.96
CA ASN A 544 18.37 -4.27 62.08
C ASN A 544 18.32 -5.14 63.34
N ALA A 545 18.15 -4.52 64.50
CA ALA A 545 17.90 -5.23 65.74
C ALA A 545 16.62 -6.09 65.66
N ILE A 546 16.60 -7.20 66.38
CA ILE A 546 15.42 -8.05 66.51
C ILE A 546 14.32 -7.28 67.25
N THR A 547 13.09 -7.41 66.77
CA THR A 547 11.90 -6.82 67.39
C THR A 547 10.94 -7.92 67.83
N PHE A 548 10.18 -7.66 68.90
CA PHE A 548 9.12 -8.55 69.37
C PHE A 548 7.82 -7.77 69.49
N ASN A 549 6.75 -8.29 68.88
CA ASN A 549 5.41 -7.75 69.02
C ASN A 549 4.66 -8.53 70.11
N PRO A 550 4.35 -7.93 71.26
CA PRO A 550 3.69 -8.64 72.36
C PRO A 550 2.25 -9.06 72.05
N ASN A 551 1.56 -8.38 71.12
CA ASN A 551 0.17 -8.69 70.76
C ASN A 551 0.08 -9.91 69.85
N THR A 552 0.95 -9.99 68.84
CA THR A 552 0.98 -11.11 67.89
C THR A 552 1.93 -12.22 68.32
N ARG A 553 2.77 -11.96 69.34
CA ARG A 553 3.89 -12.79 69.79
C ARG A 553 4.90 -13.11 68.69
N GLU A 554 5.01 -12.24 67.69
CA GLU A 554 5.95 -12.35 66.58
C GLU A 554 7.32 -11.80 66.98
N VAL A 555 8.36 -12.60 66.76
CA VAL A 555 9.75 -12.14 66.75
C VAL A 555 10.13 -11.90 65.29
N ARG A 556 10.74 -10.75 65.01
CA ARG A 556 11.05 -10.30 63.65
C ARG A 556 12.46 -9.74 63.53
N TRP A 557 13.20 -10.20 62.53
CA TRP A 557 14.51 -9.69 62.12
C TRP A 557 14.44 -9.25 60.65
N THR A 558 15.08 -8.13 60.32
CA THR A 558 15.03 -7.57 58.96
C THR A 558 16.40 -7.15 58.48
N LEU A 559 16.70 -7.40 57.21
CA LEU A 559 17.89 -6.90 56.52
C LEU A 559 17.46 -6.23 55.21
N ASN A 560 18.00 -5.04 54.93
CA ASN A 560 17.68 -4.33 53.69
C ASN A 560 18.18 -5.09 52.46
N ARG A 561 19.38 -5.67 52.56
CA ARG A 561 20.03 -6.43 51.50
C ARG A 561 20.88 -7.56 52.07
N LEU A 562 21.03 -8.61 51.28
CA LEU A 562 21.86 -9.77 51.54
C LEU A 562 22.66 -10.08 50.27
N PRO A 563 23.98 -9.81 50.24
CA PRO A 563 24.80 -9.98 49.06
C PRO A 563 24.83 -11.42 48.53
N ALA A 564 25.16 -11.57 47.24
CA ALA A 564 25.47 -12.88 46.66
C ALA A 564 26.59 -13.59 47.45
N GLY A 565 26.46 -14.89 47.64
CA GLY A 565 27.41 -15.73 48.37
C GLY A 565 27.34 -15.62 49.90
N ALA A 566 26.48 -14.78 50.47
CA ALA A 566 26.36 -14.63 51.92
C ALA A 566 25.94 -15.96 52.59
N GLY A 567 26.70 -16.44 53.57
CA GLY A 567 26.48 -17.73 54.22
C GLY A 567 26.81 -18.98 53.39
N ALA A 568 27.23 -18.82 52.13
CA ALA A 568 27.75 -19.89 51.28
C ALA A 568 29.26 -19.73 51.06
N SER A 569 29.68 -18.60 50.49
CA SER A 569 31.09 -18.25 50.22
C SER A 569 31.65 -17.24 51.22
N PHE A 570 30.78 -16.48 51.88
CA PHE A 570 31.13 -15.49 52.90
C PHE A 570 30.49 -15.84 54.25
N ALA A 571 30.86 -15.11 55.30
CA ALA A 571 30.33 -15.32 56.65
C ALA A 571 28.80 -15.40 56.66
N LYS A 572 28.25 -16.33 57.46
CA LYS A 572 26.81 -16.55 57.62
C LYS A 572 26.18 -15.35 58.32
N PRO A 573 25.22 -14.63 57.69
CA PRO A 573 24.46 -13.61 58.37
C PRO A 573 23.60 -14.28 59.42
N GLU A 574 23.83 -13.89 60.66
CA GLU A 574 23.29 -14.52 61.84
C GLU A 574 22.61 -13.50 62.73
N ALA A 575 21.51 -13.91 63.33
CA ALA A 575 20.89 -13.21 64.42
C ALA A 575 20.46 -14.21 65.49
N SER A 576 20.54 -13.81 66.75
CA SER A 576 20.11 -14.64 67.86
C SER A 576 19.31 -13.85 68.88
N PHE A 577 18.40 -14.53 69.56
CA PHE A 577 17.61 -13.96 70.63
C PHE A 577 17.35 -14.97 71.73
N GLU A 578 17.27 -14.48 72.96
CA GLU A 578 16.99 -15.32 74.11
C GLU A 578 15.50 -15.38 74.40
N VAL A 579 15.04 -16.60 74.66
CA VAL A 579 13.69 -16.91 75.13
C VAL A 579 13.75 -17.56 76.50
N ALA A 580 12.76 -17.27 77.34
CA ALA A 580 12.59 -17.84 78.66
C ALA A 580 11.30 -18.67 78.71
N VAL A 581 11.34 -19.83 79.35
CA VAL A 581 10.15 -20.65 79.61
C VAL A 581 10.10 -21.01 81.09
N THR A 582 8.90 -20.93 81.68
CA THR A 582 8.63 -21.34 83.06
C THR A 582 7.55 -22.42 83.02
N PRO A 583 7.92 -23.71 82.97
CA PRO A 583 6.97 -24.80 82.82
C PRO A 583 5.95 -24.84 83.96
N LEU A 584 4.68 -25.12 83.64
CA LEU A 584 3.62 -25.35 84.63
C LEU A 584 3.63 -26.81 85.09
N ALA A 585 2.93 -27.12 86.18
CA ALA A 585 2.79 -28.50 86.65
C ALA A 585 2.17 -29.43 85.59
N THR A 586 1.34 -28.88 84.69
CA THR A 586 0.74 -29.61 83.56
C THR A 586 1.74 -29.95 82.45
N ASP A 587 2.94 -29.37 82.48
CA ASP A 587 3.98 -29.54 81.46
C ASP A 587 4.99 -30.63 81.84
N ALA A 588 4.92 -31.16 83.06
CA ALA A 588 5.76 -32.26 83.51
C ALA A 588 5.71 -33.45 82.55
N ASN A 589 6.88 -34.03 82.27
CA ASN A 589 7.10 -35.12 81.31
C ASN A 589 6.77 -34.76 79.84
N LYS A 590 6.75 -33.48 79.48
CA LYS A 590 6.58 -33.02 78.09
C LYS A 590 7.82 -32.31 77.57
N ILE A 591 7.94 -32.27 76.25
CA ILE A 591 8.83 -31.39 75.50
C ILE A 591 8.03 -30.15 75.12
N LEU A 592 8.56 -28.96 75.39
CA LEU A 592 7.90 -27.70 75.11
C LEU A 592 8.39 -27.11 73.79
N VAL A 593 7.51 -26.43 73.07
CA VAL A 593 7.89 -25.67 71.87
C VAL A 593 8.41 -24.31 72.31
N LEU A 594 9.60 -23.95 71.86
CA LEU A 594 10.24 -22.65 72.12
C LEU A 594 9.86 -21.63 71.05
N THR A 595 9.86 -22.06 69.78
CA THR A 595 9.46 -21.22 68.64
C THR A 595 8.63 -22.05 67.67
N LYS A 596 7.65 -21.44 66.99
CA LYS A 596 7.00 -22.09 65.83
C LYS A 596 7.93 -22.09 64.62
N THR A 597 7.47 -22.64 63.49
CA THR A 597 8.17 -22.59 62.21
C THR A 597 8.64 -21.17 61.93
N SER A 598 9.95 -21.01 61.67
CA SER A 598 10.50 -19.72 61.28
C SER A 598 10.41 -19.58 59.76
N THR A 599 10.04 -18.39 59.28
CA THR A 599 9.92 -18.09 57.86
C THR A 599 10.78 -16.88 57.52
N ALA A 600 11.59 -17.01 56.48
CA ALA A 600 12.34 -15.92 55.87
C ALA A 600 11.79 -15.64 54.48
N THR A 601 11.50 -14.37 54.19
CA THR A 601 11.11 -13.89 52.86
C THR A 601 12.12 -12.89 52.35
N ALA A 602 12.37 -12.87 51.05
CA ALA A 602 13.24 -11.89 50.40
C ALA A 602 12.82 -11.69 48.94
N ARG A 603 13.36 -10.67 48.27
CA ARG A 603 13.18 -10.47 46.82
C ARG A 603 14.52 -10.58 46.10
N ASP A 604 14.61 -11.42 45.08
CA ASP A 604 15.81 -11.53 44.25
C ASP A 604 15.94 -10.27 43.38
N THR A 605 17.06 -9.55 43.50
CA THR A 605 17.28 -8.29 42.77
C THR A 605 17.52 -8.51 41.27
N SER A 606 17.96 -9.70 40.87
CA SER A 606 18.16 -10.04 39.46
C SER A 606 16.84 -10.39 38.80
N SER A 607 16.15 -11.42 39.29
CA SER A 607 14.94 -11.94 38.64
C SER A 607 13.69 -11.16 39.00
N GLY A 608 13.70 -10.46 40.14
CA GLY A 608 12.54 -9.79 40.71
C GLY A 608 11.56 -10.72 41.43
N ALA A 609 11.90 -12.02 41.57
CA ALA A 609 11.07 -13.04 42.20
C ALA A 609 11.07 -12.93 43.73
N ASP A 610 9.93 -13.24 44.35
CA ASP A 610 9.82 -13.37 45.79
C ASP A 610 10.30 -14.76 46.21
N LEU A 611 11.18 -14.81 47.21
CA LEU A 611 11.81 -16.01 47.74
C LEU A 611 11.29 -16.29 49.14
N ILE A 612 11.09 -17.57 49.46
CA ILE A 612 10.63 -18.03 50.77
C ILE A 612 11.50 -19.19 51.23
N ALA A 613 12.02 -19.08 52.45
CA ALA A 613 12.72 -20.15 53.15
C ALA A 613 12.06 -20.41 54.50
N THR A 614 12.02 -21.67 54.92
CA THR A 614 11.41 -22.07 56.20
C THR A 614 12.34 -22.95 57.00
N ALA A 615 12.39 -22.73 58.31
CA ALA A 615 13.05 -23.60 59.28
C ALA A 615 12.04 -24.16 60.29
N LYS A 616 12.26 -25.39 60.74
CA LYS A 616 11.35 -26.11 61.64
C LYS A 616 11.18 -25.35 62.98
N PHE A 617 10.08 -25.65 63.67
CA PHE A 617 9.87 -25.20 65.05
C PHE A 617 10.97 -25.75 65.97
N ILE A 618 11.33 -25.00 67.01
CA ILE A 618 12.37 -25.38 67.97
C ILE A 618 11.70 -25.78 69.28
N THR A 619 12.22 -26.80 69.94
CA THR A 619 11.72 -27.29 71.22
C THR A 619 12.79 -27.26 72.31
N THR A 620 12.40 -27.55 73.55
CA THR A 620 13.33 -27.71 74.68
C THR A 620 14.32 -28.86 74.51
N GLU A 621 14.11 -29.77 73.55
CA GLU A 621 15.06 -30.85 73.24
C GLU A 621 16.35 -30.33 72.60
N ILE A 622 16.27 -29.23 71.85
CA ILE A 622 17.42 -28.57 71.20
C ILE A 622 18.43 -29.58 70.62
N ASP A 623 17.94 -30.47 69.75
CA ASP A 623 18.66 -31.67 69.24
C ASP A 623 20.09 -31.41 68.74
N ASN A 624 20.36 -30.19 68.26
CA ASN A 624 21.65 -29.77 67.73
C ASN A 624 22.65 -29.27 68.80
N ASP A 625 22.33 -29.35 70.10
CA ASP A 625 23.18 -28.94 71.22
C ASP A 625 23.75 -30.13 71.99
N LEU A 626 25.05 -30.38 71.85
CA LEU A 626 25.75 -31.50 72.49
C LEU A 626 25.65 -31.51 74.02
N GLY A 627 25.61 -30.34 74.68
CA GLY A 627 25.53 -30.24 76.13
C GLY A 627 24.13 -30.50 76.71
N ALA A 628 23.11 -30.44 75.84
CA ALA A 628 21.70 -30.53 76.18
C ALA A 628 20.99 -31.81 75.69
N GLN A 629 21.66 -32.68 74.93
CA GLN A 629 21.06 -33.90 74.40
C GLN A 629 20.37 -34.75 75.48
N GLY A 630 19.11 -35.11 75.22
CA GLY A 630 18.29 -35.92 76.13
C GLY A 630 17.79 -35.17 77.36
N LYS A 631 17.96 -33.83 77.42
CA LYS A 631 17.54 -32.98 78.54
C LYS A 631 16.38 -32.04 78.18
N GLY A 632 15.59 -32.37 77.17
CA GLY A 632 14.45 -31.53 76.78
C GLY A 632 13.16 -31.75 77.55
N ILE A 633 13.04 -32.85 78.29
CA ILE A 633 11.81 -33.21 79.01
C ILE A 633 11.72 -32.41 80.32
N VAL A 634 10.57 -31.76 80.54
CA VAL A 634 10.29 -31.03 81.78
C VAL A 634 10.22 -31.99 82.98
N VAL A 635 11.00 -31.70 84.01
CA VAL A 635 11.05 -32.44 85.28
C VAL A 635 10.09 -31.80 86.31
N PRO A 636 9.38 -32.61 87.14
CA PRO A 636 8.42 -32.14 88.13
C PRO A 636 8.94 -31.15 89.18
#